data_AF-A0A1M7PQ85-F1
#
_entry.id   AF-A0A1M7PQ85-F1
#
_cell.length_a   1.000
_cell.length_b   1.000
_cell.length_c   1.000
_cell.angle_alpha   90.00
_cell.angle_beta   90.00
_cell.angle_gamma   90.00
#
_symmetry.space_group_name_H-M   'P 1'
#
loop_
_entity.id
_entity.type
_entity.pdbx_description
1 polymer ?
#
loop_
_entity_poly.entity_id
_entity_poly.type
_entity_poly.pdbx_seq_one_letter_code
_entity_poly.pdbx_strand_id
1 'polypeptide(L)' 'MRCGRIACTALLPISQADIPMTDPLDKATSTAPATLGEGCLSRYDPDALTPENGTDFEGAAELWHQLQQPAEDQPEGS' A
#
# COMPACT_ATOMS: atom_id res chain seq x y z
N MET A 1 -3.86 42.58 -1.55
CA MET A 1 -3.17 42.59 -0.24
C MET A 1 -2.43 41.27 -0.05
N ARG A 2 -1.20 41.29 0.47
CA ARG A 2 -0.32 40.12 0.68
C ARG A 2 -0.83 39.29 1.86
N CYS A 3 -1.12 38.00 1.65
CA CYS A 3 -1.27 37.00 2.71
C CYS A 3 0.01 36.13 2.72
N GLY A 4 0.56 35.94 3.91
CA GLY A 4 1.98 35.72 4.16
C GLY A 4 2.57 34.37 3.71
N ARG A 5 3.86 34.44 3.32
CA ARG A 5 4.79 33.30 3.31
C ARG A 5 4.87 32.73 4.72
N ILE A 6 4.41 31.50 4.90
CA ILE A 6 4.78 30.70 6.07
C ILE A 6 6.19 30.19 5.80
N ALA A 7 7.16 30.84 6.44
CA ALA A 7 8.53 30.36 6.51
C ALA A 7 8.53 29.06 7.34
N CYS A 8 8.81 27.95 6.67
CA CYS A 8 9.07 26.66 7.29
C CYS A 8 10.46 26.69 7.93
N THR A 9 10.61 27.39 9.06
CA THR A 9 11.83 27.37 9.85
C THR A 9 11.61 26.40 11.01
N ALA A 10 11.96 25.13 10.79
CA ALA A 10 12.18 24.16 11.86
C ALA A 10 13.68 23.85 11.92
N LEU A 11 14.39 24.61 12.75
CA LEU A 11 15.73 24.29 13.22
C LEU A 11 15.63 23.32 14.39
N LEU A 12 15.79 22.03 14.11
CA LEU A 12 16.57 21.14 14.97
C LEU A 12 17.35 20.19 14.06
N PRO A 13 18.70 20.17 14.10
CA PRO A 13 19.49 19.15 13.43
C PRO A 13 19.32 17.87 14.24
N ILE A 14 18.42 16.99 13.80
CA ILE A 14 18.42 15.62 14.29
C ILE A 14 19.74 15.02 13.81
N SER A 15 20.71 14.93 14.73
CA SER A 15 22.02 14.33 14.50
C SER A 15 21.83 12.89 14.04
N GLN A 16 21.83 12.68 12.72
CA GLN A 16 21.75 11.37 12.05
C GLN A 16 23.08 10.60 12.15
N ALA A 17 23.57 10.38 13.37
CA ALA A 17 24.81 9.66 13.59
C ALA A 17 24.63 8.68 14.76
N ASP A 18 23.94 7.56 14.49
CA ASP A 18 24.31 6.19 14.93
C ASP A 18 23.20 5.20 14.48
N ILE A 19 22.97 5.06 13.18
CA ILE A 19 22.17 3.93 12.62
C ILE A 19 23.08 3.22 11.63
N PRO A 20 23.38 1.92 11.80
CA PRO A 20 24.20 1.18 10.85
C PRO A 20 23.52 1.17 9.47
N MET A 21 24.14 1.82 8.49
CA MET A 21 23.93 1.89 7.02
C MET A 21 22.76 1.09 6.40
N THR A 22 21.55 1.24 6.92
CA THR A 22 20.31 0.86 6.28
C THR A 22 19.29 1.83 6.81
N ASP A 23 18.75 2.67 5.93
CA ASP A 23 17.64 3.53 6.28
C ASP A 23 16.49 2.60 6.72
N PRO A 24 15.95 2.73 7.95
CA PRO A 24 14.81 1.93 8.38
C PRO A 24 13.61 2.04 7.42
N LEU A 25 13.54 3.12 6.63
CA LEU A 25 12.53 3.29 5.59
C LEU A 25 12.74 2.30 4.43
N ASP A 26 13.96 1.94 4.09
CA ASP A 26 14.25 0.98 3.00
C ASP A 26 13.65 -0.40 3.30
N LYS A 27 13.54 -0.78 4.58
CA LYS A 27 12.91 -2.04 4.99
C LYS A 27 11.38 -2.00 5.03
N ALA A 28 10.79 -0.80 4.96
CA ALA A 28 9.35 -0.60 5.09
C ALA A 28 8.65 -0.37 3.74
N THR A 29 9.36 -0.55 2.61
CA THR A 29 8.78 -0.32 1.28
C THR A 29 8.51 -1.63 0.55
N SER A 30 7.25 -1.85 0.20
CA SER A 30 6.88 -2.82 -0.83
C SER A 30 7.07 -2.15 -2.19
N THR A 31 7.86 -2.75 -3.07
CA THR A 31 8.09 -2.24 -4.43
C THR A 31 7.11 -2.89 -5.39
N ALA A 32 6.31 -2.06 -6.08
CA ALA A 32 5.37 -2.55 -7.07
C ALA A 32 6.10 -3.03 -8.35
N PRO A 33 5.59 -4.06 -9.05
CA PRO A 33 6.09 -4.47 -10.35
C PRO A 33 6.02 -3.35 -11.40
N ALA A 34 6.78 -3.51 -12.48
CA ALA A 34 6.78 -2.55 -13.59
C ALA A 34 5.39 -2.40 -14.20
N THR A 35 5.04 -1.19 -14.64
CA THR A 35 3.80 -0.90 -15.37
C THR A 35 4.07 -0.45 -16.81
N LEU A 36 3.14 -0.80 -17.70
CA LEU A 36 3.08 -0.41 -19.10
C LEU A 36 1.97 0.62 -19.30
N GLY A 37 2.20 1.60 -20.18
CA GLY A 37 1.24 2.66 -20.51
C GLY A 37 1.19 3.79 -19.48
N GLU A 38 0.71 4.95 -19.94
CA GLU A 38 0.70 6.19 -19.17
C GLU A 38 -0.68 6.57 -18.58
N GLY A 39 -0.66 7.34 -17.50
CA GLY A 39 -1.86 7.91 -16.88
C GLY A 39 -2.89 6.85 -16.47
N CYS A 40 -4.15 7.09 -16.83
CA CYS A 40 -5.27 6.21 -16.46
C CYS A 40 -5.25 4.84 -17.16
N LEU A 41 -4.38 4.62 -18.15
CA LEU A 41 -4.26 3.35 -18.87
C LEU A 41 -3.03 2.54 -18.44
N SER A 42 -2.37 2.94 -17.35
CA SER A 42 -1.23 2.20 -16.81
C SER A 42 -1.67 0.84 -16.27
N ARG A 43 -0.95 -0.22 -16.64
CA ARG A 43 -1.23 -1.62 -16.25
C ARG A 43 0.06 -2.34 -15.87
N TYR A 44 0.04 -3.28 -14.93
CA TYR A 44 1.23 -4.08 -14.63
C TYR A 44 1.70 -4.87 -15.86
N ASP A 45 3.01 -4.95 -16.05
CA ASP A 45 3.64 -5.76 -17.08
C ASP A 45 3.51 -7.25 -16.69
N PRO A 46 2.73 -8.06 -17.43
CA PRO A 46 2.54 -9.47 -17.10
C PRO A 46 3.85 -10.27 -17.13
N ASP A 47 4.84 -9.86 -17.93
CA ASP A 47 6.14 -10.54 -18.00
C ASP A 47 7.02 -10.21 -16.78
N ALA A 48 6.69 -9.14 -16.05
CA ALA A 48 7.35 -8.74 -14.80
C ALA A 48 6.65 -9.29 -13.55
N LEU A 49 5.50 -9.98 -13.69
CA LEU A 49 4.78 -10.58 -12.58
C LEU A 49 5.35 -11.97 -12.26
N THR A 50 5.79 -12.13 -11.02
CA THR A 50 6.28 -13.40 -10.47
C THR A 50 5.30 -13.96 -9.42
N PRO A 51 5.41 -15.25 -9.03
CA PRO A 51 4.56 -15.83 -7.99
C PRO A 51 4.58 -15.05 -6.67
N GLU A 52 5.71 -14.42 -6.33
CA GLU A 52 5.89 -13.61 -5.13
C GLU A 52 5.14 -12.27 -5.17
N ASN A 53 4.68 -11.83 -6.35
CA ASN A 53 3.81 -10.66 -6.48
C ASN A 53 2.35 -10.98 -6.15
N GLY A 54 1.99 -12.26 -6.07
CA GLY A 54 0.69 -12.73 -5.61
C GLY A 54 0.67 -13.00 -4.10
N THR A 55 -0.51 -13.30 -3.58
CA THR A 55 -0.68 -13.88 -2.25
C THR A 55 -1.50 -15.15 -2.39
N ASP A 56 -1.05 -16.23 -1.75
CA ASP A 56 -1.86 -17.43 -1.61
C ASP A 56 -2.99 -17.12 -0.63
N PHE A 57 -4.22 -17.41 -1.05
CA PHE A 57 -5.41 -17.23 -0.21
C PHE A 57 -6.13 -18.57 -0.11
N GLU A 58 -5.58 -19.48 0.69
CA GLU A 58 -6.08 -20.87 0.82
C GLU A 58 -7.57 -20.94 1.22
N GLY A 59 -8.05 -19.97 2.00
CA GLY A 59 -9.45 -19.84 2.42
C GLY A 59 -10.37 -19.10 1.46
N ALA A 60 -9.88 -18.62 0.30
CA ALA A 60 -10.65 -17.80 -0.64
C ALA A 60 -11.96 -18.45 -1.06
N ALA A 61 -11.87 -19.72 -1.45
CA ALA A 61 -13.00 -20.48 -1.98
C ALA A 61 -14.05 -20.70 -0.91
N GLU A 62 -13.63 -21.05 0.31
CA GLU A 62 -14.54 -21.28 1.44
C GLU A 62 -15.27 -19.99 1.83
N LEU A 63 -14.54 -18.87 1.95
CA LEU A 63 -15.14 -17.56 2.23
C LEU A 63 -16.13 -17.17 1.13
N TRP A 64 -15.79 -17.37 -0.14
CA TRP A 64 -16.70 -17.12 -1.24
C TRP A 64 -17.99 -17.93 -1.10
N HIS A 65 -17.90 -19.21 -0.77
CA HIS A 65 -19.08 -20.04 -0.53
C HIS A 65 -19.96 -19.51 0.62
N GLN A 66 -19.38 -19.01 1.70
CA GLN A 66 -20.12 -18.40 2.83
C GLN A 66 -20.84 -17.11 2.40
N LEU A 67 -20.17 -16.24 1.64
CA LEU A 67 -20.75 -14.97 1.17
C LEU A 67 -21.93 -15.16 0.21
N GLN A 68 -21.94 -16.27 -0.52
CA GLN A 68 -23.03 -16.61 -1.44
C GLN A 68 -24.23 -17.27 -0.74
N GLN A 69 -24.11 -17.63 0.54
CA GLN A 69 -25.26 -18.08 1.31
C GLN A 69 -26.19 -16.87 1.53
N PRO A 70 -27.50 -17.05 1.35
CA PRO A 70 -28.44 -16.00 1.73
C PRO A 70 -28.19 -15.65 3.20
N ALA A 71 -28.07 -14.36 3.50
CA ALA A 71 -27.94 -13.93 4.88
C ALA A 71 -29.17 -14.43 5.65
N GLU A 72 -29.02 -15.49 6.43
CA GLU A 72 -30.02 -15.86 7.41
C GLU A 72 -30.04 -14.74 8.45
N ASP A 73 -31.06 -13.88 8.36
CA ASP A 73 -31.46 -12.83 9.29
C ASP A 73 -30.35 -12.45 10.29
N GLN A 74 -29.32 -11.73 9.83
CA GLN A 74 -28.59 -10.87 10.76
C GLN A 74 -29.60 -9.80 11.18
N PRO A 75 -29.97 -9.71 12.47
CA PRO A 75 -30.75 -8.58 12.92
C PRO A 75 -29.93 -7.34 12.64
N GLU A 76 -30.33 -6.60 11.60
CA GLU A 76 -29.86 -5.26 11.27
C GLU A 76 -29.73 -4.51 12.59
N GLY A 77 -28.48 -4.15 12.91
CA GLY A 77 -28.12 -3.55 14.19
C GLY A 77 -29.06 -2.38 14.50
N SER A 78 -29.65 -2.46 15.69
CA SER A 78 -30.53 -1.44 16.27
C SER A 78 -29.82 -0.13 16.58
#